data_AF-A0A1R1YTU8-F1
#
_entry.id   AF-A0A1R1YTU8-F1
#
_cell.length_a   1.000
_cell.length_b   1.000
_cell.length_c   1.000
_cell.angle_alpha   90.00
_cell.angle_beta   90.00
_cell.angle_gamma   90.00
#
_symmetry.space_group_name_H-M   'P 1'
#
loop_
_entity.id
_entity.type
_entity.pdbx_description
1 polymer ?
#
loop_
_entity_poly.entity_id
_entity_poly.type
_entity_poly.pdbx_seq_one_letter_code
_entity_poly.pdbx_strand_id
1 'polypeptide(L)'
;MKNMKEQATNGLIDIDNPNLAKEQKNFGVHGYDNMDIDMRAIFIGNGPAFKSPNKSPLFDNTANYNQIHNHPYIKNVDVYNILTKLLNIQPAPNNGTAIIASDMLI
;
A
#
# COMPACT_ATOMS: atom_id res chain seq x y z
N MET A 1 10.79 -18.81 40.92
CA MET A 1 11.08 -17.56 40.18
C MET A 1 10.59 -17.76 38.76
N LYS A 2 9.46 -17.14 38.38
CA LYS A 2 8.88 -17.31 37.04
C LYS A 2 9.60 -16.39 36.07
N ASN A 3 10.30 -16.98 35.09
CA ASN A 3 10.77 -16.30 33.89
C ASN A 3 9.55 -15.75 33.15
N MET A 4 9.34 -14.45 33.22
CA MET A 4 8.36 -13.74 32.40
C MET A 4 9.11 -13.09 31.25
N LYS A 5 9.09 -13.82 30.13
CA LYS A 5 8.95 -13.34 28.76
C LYS A 5 9.37 -11.89 28.53
N GLU A 6 10.53 -11.79 27.91
CA GLU A 6 10.86 -10.88 26.81
C GLU A 6 9.61 -10.58 25.96
N GLN A 7 8.82 -9.59 26.38
CA GLN A 7 7.83 -8.95 25.54
C GLN A 7 8.57 -7.81 24.87
N ALA A 8 8.98 -8.06 23.62
CA ALA A 8 9.42 -7.03 22.71
C ALA A 8 8.36 -5.91 22.71
N THR A 9 8.69 -4.78 23.32
CA THR A 9 7.91 -3.55 23.21
C THR A 9 8.04 -3.09 21.77
N ASN A 10 7.01 -3.41 20.99
CA ASN A 10 6.83 -3.00 19.60
C ASN A 10 6.86 -1.47 19.50
N GLY A 11 8.04 -0.88 19.29
CA GLY A 11 8.31 0.41 18.60
C GLY A 11 7.57 1.69 19.04
N LEU A 12 6.59 1.59 19.93
CA LEU A 12 5.83 2.69 20.48
C LEU A 12 6.40 2.99 21.85
N ILE A 13 6.68 4.27 22.07
CA ILE A 13 7.06 4.80 23.37
C ILE A 13 5.87 4.48 24.30
N ASP A 14 6.10 3.68 25.33
CA ASP A 14 5.15 3.50 26.42
C ASP A 14 5.00 4.85 27.12
N ILE A 15 3.94 5.59 26.75
CA ILE A 15 3.65 6.94 27.27
C ILE A 15 3.39 6.95 28.77
N ASP A 16 3.16 5.78 29.37
CA ASP A 16 2.88 5.61 30.79
C ASP A 16 4.15 5.33 31.62
N ASN A 17 5.32 5.18 30.99
CA ASN A 17 6.58 4.95 31.69
C ASN A 17 7.66 6.01 31.35
N PRO A 18 7.75 7.10 32.15
CA PRO A 18 8.63 8.24 31.86
C PRO A 18 10.14 7.94 31.98
N ASN A 19 10.54 6.76 32.48
CA ASN A 19 11.95 6.41 32.69
C ASN A 19 12.58 5.63 31.52
N LEU A 20 11.80 5.26 30.49
CA LEU A 20 12.30 4.56 29.29
C LEU A 20 12.99 5.48 28.27
N ALA A 21 12.98 6.80 28.48
CA ALA A 21 13.56 7.80 27.59
C ALA A 21 15.10 7.71 27.42
N LYS A 22 15.79 6.79 28.11
CA LYS A 22 17.25 6.83 28.26
C LYS A 22 18.05 5.90 27.34
N GLU A 23 17.43 5.17 26.43
CA GLU A 23 18.17 4.48 25.36
C GLU A 23 17.31 4.34 24.10
N GLN A 24 16.96 5.48 23.49
CA GLN A 24 16.20 5.49 22.25
C GLN A 24 17.10 5.07 21.09
N LYS A 25 17.19 3.76 20.88
CA LYS A 25 17.83 3.18 19.71
C LYS A 25 16.94 3.47 18.49
N ASN A 26 17.49 4.16 17.50
CA ASN A 26 16.76 4.51 16.27
C ASN A 26 16.47 3.24 15.47
N PHE A 27 15.24 2.74 15.56
CA PHE A 27 14.74 1.65 14.73
C PHE A 27 13.93 2.19 13.55
N GLY A 28 13.82 1.41 12.48
CA GLY A 28 12.80 1.64 11.47
C GLY A 28 11.42 1.45 12.08
N VAL A 29 10.54 2.42 11.88
CA VAL A 29 9.18 2.45 12.45
C VAL A 29 8.16 2.66 11.33
N HIS A 30 6.94 2.16 11.55
CA HIS A 30 5.83 2.28 10.60
C HIS A 30 4.50 2.33 11.36
N GLY A 31 3.39 2.58 10.65
CA GLY A 31 2.05 2.65 11.23
C GLY A 31 1.54 4.07 11.49
N TYR A 32 2.24 5.07 10.97
CA TYR A 32 1.78 6.47 10.91
C TYR A 32 0.68 6.66 9.85
N ASP A 33 0.33 7.90 9.56
CA ASP A 33 -0.66 8.24 8.52
C ASP A 33 -0.22 7.62 7.18
N ASN A 34 -1.15 6.96 6.50
CA ASN A 34 -0.87 6.29 5.22
C ASN A 34 -0.67 7.27 4.05
N MET A 35 -0.92 8.57 4.26
CA MET A 35 -0.61 9.63 3.30
C MET A 35 0.85 10.10 3.37
N ASP A 36 1.56 9.79 4.46
CA ASP A 36 2.96 10.13 4.63
C ASP A 36 3.81 9.42 3.58
N ILE A 37 4.80 10.14 3.04
CA ILE A 37 5.64 9.64 1.94
C ILE A 37 6.40 8.36 2.32
N ASP A 38 6.85 8.26 3.57
CA ASP A 38 7.59 7.12 4.10
C ASP A 38 6.71 5.90 4.36
N MET A 39 5.39 6.07 4.42
CA MET A 39 4.41 5.00 4.63
C MET A 39 3.85 4.43 3.31
N ARG A 40 4.29 4.94 2.15
CA ARG A 40 3.81 4.50 0.84
C ARG A 40 4.38 3.12 0.47
N ALA A 41 3.53 2.28 -0.09
CA ALA A 41 3.92 0.97 -0.62
C ALA A 41 4.19 1.02 -2.13
N ILE A 42 4.81 -0.05 -2.65
CA ILE A 42 5.07 -0.25 -4.08
C ILE A 42 4.08 -1.27 -4.63
N PHE A 43 3.53 -1.00 -5.81
CA PHE A 43 2.72 -1.96 -6.58
C PHE A 43 3.21 -2.02 -8.03
N ILE A 44 3.47 -3.24 -8.52
CA ILE A 44 3.90 -3.51 -9.89
C ILE A 44 3.06 -4.66 -10.44
N GLY A 45 2.30 -4.40 -11.50
CA GLY A 45 1.54 -5.40 -12.26
C GLY A 45 2.13 -5.59 -13.65
N ASN A 46 2.50 -6.82 -14.01
CA ASN A 46 2.98 -7.16 -15.34
C ASN A 46 2.35 -8.47 -15.82
N GLY A 47 1.87 -8.48 -17.06
CA GLY A 47 1.28 -9.64 -17.69
C GLY A 47 0.38 -9.25 -18.85
N PRO A 48 -0.11 -10.24 -19.62
CA PRO A 48 -0.92 -10.00 -20.81
C PRO A 48 -2.25 -9.31 -20.50
N ALA A 49 -2.77 -9.47 -19.29
CA ALA A 49 -4.02 -8.86 -18.85
C ALA A 49 -3.87 -7.39 -18.40
N PHE A 50 -2.65 -6.91 -18.16
CA PHE A 50 -2.41 -5.51 -17.77
C PHE A 50 -2.28 -4.63 -19.00
N LYS A 51 -2.94 -3.46 -18.99
CA LYS A 51 -2.76 -2.46 -20.06
C LYS A 51 -1.33 -1.95 -20.07
N SER A 52 -0.84 -1.63 -21.26
CA SER A 52 0.43 -0.93 -21.41
C SER A 52 0.36 0.47 -20.76
N PRO A 53 1.50 0.98 -20.24
CA PRO A 53 1.61 2.28 -19.57
C PRO A 53 0.88 3.46 -20.20
N ASN A 54 0.75 3.48 -21.53
CA ASN A 54 0.33 4.63 -22.30
C ASN A 54 -1.14 4.54 -22.80
N LYS A 55 -1.97 3.67 -22.23
CA LYS A 55 -3.32 3.37 -22.75
C LYS A 55 -4.46 3.53 -21.74
N SER A 56 -4.24 4.18 -20.60
CA SER A 56 -5.35 4.48 -19.69
C SER A 56 -6.07 5.75 -20.14
N PRO A 57 -7.38 5.68 -20.45
CA PRO A 57 -8.19 6.88 -20.73
C PRO A 57 -8.49 7.71 -19.48
N LEU A 58 -8.22 7.21 -18.27
CA LEU A 58 -8.32 8.02 -17.05
C LEU A 58 -7.11 8.94 -16.84
N PHE A 59 -6.04 8.76 -17.63
CA PHE A 59 -4.80 9.52 -17.46
C PHE A 59 -4.42 10.25 -18.73
N ASP A 60 -4.25 11.56 -18.60
CA ASP A 60 -3.72 12.40 -19.65
C ASP A 60 -2.25 12.03 -19.91
N ASN A 61 -2.01 11.44 -21.08
CA ASN A 61 -0.72 11.02 -21.61
C ASN A 61 0.27 12.20 -21.80
N THR A 62 -0.13 13.42 -21.45
CA THR A 62 0.66 14.65 -21.55
C THR A 62 1.59 14.87 -20.34
N ALA A 63 1.46 14.06 -19.29
CA ALA A 63 2.32 14.15 -18.11
C ALA A 63 3.66 13.39 -18.28
N ASN A 64 4.63 14.07 -18.89
CA ASN A 64 6.08 13.91 -18.66
C ASN A 64 6.71 12.51 -18.80
N TYR A 65 7.73 12.42 -19.66
CA TYR A 65 8.66 11.28 -19.84
C TYR A 65 9.31 10.71 -18.54
N ASN A 66 9.14 11.39 -17.40
CA ASN A 66 9.61 10.96 -16.07
C ASN A 66 8.52 10.31 -15.19
N GLN A 67 7.31 10.09 -15.71
CA GLN A 67 6.24 9.44 -14.96
C GLN A 67 6.42 7.91 -15.00
N ILE A 68 7.04 7.38 -13.94
CA ILE A 68 7.31 5.94 -13.73
C ILE A 68 6.09 5.14 -13.26
N HIS A 69 4.90 5.75 -13.20
CA HIS A 69 3.67 5.13 -12.68
C HIS A 69 2.55 5.21 -13.72
N ASN A 70 2.03 4.05 -14.13
CA ASN A 70 0.96 3.94 -15.13
C ASN A 70 -0.43 4.35 -14.61
N HIS A 71 -0.54 4.59 -13.30
CA HIS A 71 -1.78 4.97 -12.63
C HIS A 71 -1.42 5.92 -11.47
N PRO A 72 -2.07 7.09 -11.33
CA PRO A 72 -1.98 7.90 -10.14
C PRO A 72 -2.64 7.13 -9.00
N TYR A 73 -1.81 6.80 -8.02
CA TYR A 73 -2.20 6.40 -6.67
C TYR A 73 -3.37 5.40 -6.58
N ILE A 74 -3.05 4.11 -6.54
CA ILE A 74 -4.01 3.08 -6.11
C ILE A 74 -3.97 2.92 -4.59
N LYS A 75 -5.10 2.59 -3.96
CA LYS A 75 -5.14 2.19 -2.56
C LYS A 75 -5.03 0.67 -2.47
N ASN A 76 -4.50 0.15 -1.35
CA ASN A 76 -4.47 -1.29 -1.08
C ASN A 76 -5.86 -1.94 -1.24
N VAL A 77 -6.92 -1.26 -0.78
CA VAL A 77 -8.30 -1.76 -0.89
C VAL A 77 -8.77 -2.02 -2.33
N ASP A 78 -8.14 -1.40 -3.33
CA ASP A 78 -8.48 -1.59 -4.75
C ASP A 78 -7.91 -2.89 -5.32
N VAL A 79 -6.85 -3.44 -4.71
CA VAL A 79 -6.13 -4.63 -5.19
C VAL A 79 -7.05 -5.86 -5.25
N TYR A 80 -7.99 -5.99 -4.33
CA TYR A 80 -8.95 -7.09 -4.34
C TYR A 80 -9.74 -7.14 -5.67
N ASN A 81 -10.27 -6.00 -6.14
CA ASN A 81 -11.03 -5.94 -7.38
C ASN A 81 -10.15 -6.21 -8.62
N ILE A 82 -8.86 -5.86 -8.57
CA ILE A 82 -7.89 -6.20 -9.62
C ILE A 82 -7.73 -7.72 -9.71
N LEU A 83 -7.51 -8.38 -8.57
CA LEU A 83 -7.32 -9.83 -8.52
C LEU A 83 -8.58 -10.60 -8.95
N THR A 84 -9.77 -10.20 -8.48
CA THR A 84 -11.01 -10.87 -8.88
C THR A 84 -11.29 -10.72 -10.38
N LYS A 85 -10.97 -9.56 -10.96
CA LYS A 85 -11.08 -9.35 -12.41
C LYS A 85 -10.08 -10.19 -13.19
N LEU A 86 -8.82 -10.27 -12.74
CA LEU A 86 -7.80 -11.15 -13.35
C LEU A 86 -8.20 -12.63 -13.34
N LEU A 87 -8.82 -13.08 -12.26
CA LEU A 87 -9.28 -14.46 -12.09
C LEU A 87 -10.65 -14.74 -12.72
N ASN A 88 -11.30 -13.72 -13.28
CA ASN A 88 -12.65 -13.80 -13.83
C ASN A 88 -13.70 -14.34 -12.82
N ILE A 89 -13.65 -13.83 -11.58
CA ILE A 89 -14.59 -14.17 -10.51
C ILE A 89 -15.36 -12.93 -10.05
N GLN A 90 -16.58 -13.13 -9.56
CA GLN A 90 -17.40 -12.05 -9.00
C GLN A 90 -16.84 -11.61 -7.64
N PRO A 91 -16.50 -10.32 -7.46
CA PRO A 91 -16.04 -9.83 -6.18
C PRO A 91 -17.18 -9.81 -5.15
N ALA A 92 -16.86 -10.14 -3.90
CA ALA A 92 -17.75 -9.86 -2.78
C ALA A 92 -17.80 -8.34 -2.49
N PRO A 93 -18.82 -7.85 -1.76
CA PRO A 93 -18.89 -6.45 -1.36
C PRO A 93 -17.63 -5.99 -0.62
N ASN A 94 -17.02 -4.90 -1.08
CA ASN A 94 -15.76 -4.37 -0.54
C ASN A 94 -15.68 -2.84 -0.72
N ASN A 95 -14.68 -2.20 -0.12
CA ASN A 95 -14.48 -0.75 -0.16
C ASN A 95 -13.60 -0.25 -1.32
N GLY A 96 -13.15 -1.15 -2.20
CA GLY A 96 -12.34 -0.80 -3.36
C GLY A 96 -13.15 -0.21 -4.50
N THR A 97 -12.49 0.55 -5.36
CA THR A 97 -13.11 1.20 -6.52
C THR A 97 -12.96 0.33 -7.76
N ALA A 98 -14.05 -0.32 -8.20
CA ALA A 98 -14.03 -1.28 -9.32
C ALA A 98 -13.56 -0.67 -10.66
N ILE A 99 -13.70 0.65 -10.84
CA ILE A 99 -13.24 1.37 -12.04
C ILE A 99 -11.72 1.27 -12.17
N ILE A 100 -10.95 1.29 -11.07
CA ILE A 100 -9.47 1.17 -11.10
C ILE A 100 -9.06 -0.16 -11.74
N ALA A 101 -9.69 -1.27 -11.33
CA ALA A 101 -9.40 -2.58 -11.92
C ALA A 101 -9.75 -2.65 -13.40
N SER A 102 -10.83 -1.99 -13.83
CA SER A 102 -11.24 -1.96 -15.24
C SER A 102 -10.41 -1.04 -16.11
N ASP A 103 -9.85 0.01 -15.51
CA ASP A 103 -8.92 0.87 -16.19
C ASP A 103 -7.54 0.21 -16.32
N MET A 104 -7.09 -0.53 -15.31
CA MET A 104 -5.76 -1.14 -15.30
C MET A 104 -5.65 -2.42 -16.17
N LEU A 105 -6.76 -3.15 -16.35
CA LEU A 105 -6.78 -4.44 -17.05
C LEU A 105 -7.50 -4.35 -18.39
N ILE A 106 -7.01 -5.08 -19.40
CA ILE A 106 -7.69 -5.21 -20.72
C ILE A 106 -9.00 -5.99 -20.61
#